data_AF-A0A519VY45-F1
#
_entry.id   AF-A0A519VY45-F1
#
_cell.length_a   1.000
_cell.length_b   1.000
_cell.length_c   1.000
_cell.angle_alpha   90.00
_cell.angle_beta   90.00
_cell.angle_gamma   90.00
#
_symmetry.space_group_name_H-M   'P 1'
#
loop_
_entity.id
_entity.type
_entity.pdbx_description
1 polymer ?
#
loop_
_entity_poly.entity_id
_entity_poly.type
_entity_poly.pdbx_seq_one_letter_code
_entity_poly.pdbx_strand_id
1 'polypeptide(L)'
;MKFKILALTLFLFTASFTAPTYKIAKLKYSGGGDWYANRTALPNLIAFCNANLKTNFSAQEEIVEVGSATLFDYPFVYMTGHG
;
A
#
# COMPACT_ATOMS: atom_id res chain seq x y z
N MET A 1 31.09 21.06 18.80
CA MET A 1 30.18 20.03 19.34
C MET A 1 28.77 20.13 18.77
N LYS A 2 28.13 21.32 18.74
CA LYS A 2 26.75 21.51 18.24
C LYS A 2 26.51 20.99 16.80
N PHE A 3 27.43 21.22 15.88
CA PHE A 3 27.31 20.74 14.48
C PHE A 3 27.37 19.21 14.35
N LYS A 4 28.18 18.55 15.20
CA LYS A 4 28.27 17.07 15.23
C LYS A 4 26.98 16.45 15.78
N ILE A 5 26.40 17.08 16.80
CA ILE A 5 25.11 16.67 17.36
C ILE A 5 24.03 16.81 16.29
N LEU A 6 23.95 17.97 15.61
CA LEU A 6 22.96 18.20 14.55
C LEU A 6 23.08 17.18 13.40
N ALA A 7 24.31 16.91 12.95
CA ALA A 7 24.56 15.92 11.91
C ALA A 7 24.15 14.50 12.34
N LEU A 8 24.43 14.14 13.60
CA LEU A 8 24.03 12.84 14.16
C LEU A 8 22.50 12.72 14.28
N THR A 9 21.82 13.77 14.73
CA THR A 9 20.35 13.77 14.82
C THR A 9 19.72 13.61 13.44
N LEU A 10 20.25 14.30 12.43
CA LEU A 10 19.77 14.19 11.05
C LEU A 10 20.00 12.78 10.48
N PHE A 11 21.16 12.18 10.75
CA PHE A 11 21.47 10.81 10.33
C PHE A 11 20.57 9.77 10.99
N LEU A 12 20.28 9.91 12.28
CA LEU A 12 19.38 9.01 13.00
C LEU A 12 17.92 9.13 12.50
N PHE A 13 17.51 10.32 12.09
CA PHE A 13 16.18 10.56 11.54
C PHE A 13 15.99 9.84 10.20
N THR A 14 16.99 9.88 9.31
CA THR A 14 16.91 9.18 8.01
C THR A 14 17.05 7.66 8.14
N ALA A 15 17.78 7.17 9.15
CA ALA A 15 17.94 5.73 9.42
C ALA A 15 16.66 5.05 9.95
N SER A 16 15.66 5.82 10.39
CA SER A 16 14.41 5.30 10.95
C SER A 16 13.34 5.00 9.89
N PHE A 17 13.60 5.31 8.62
CA PHE A 17 12.63 5.07 7.54
C PHE A 17 12.67 3.62 7.08
N THR A 18 11.52 2.95 7.11
CA THR A 18 11.32 1.63 6.51
C THR A 18 10.50 1.79 5.23
N ALA A 19 11.07 1.49 4.07
CA ALA A 19 10.33 1.49 2.81
C ALA A 19 9.20 0.43 2.86
N PRO A 20 8.02 0.69 2.28
CA PRO A 20 6.94 -0.28 2.20
C PRO A 20 7.39 -1.59 1.54
N THR A 21 6.99 -2.73 2.11
CA THR A 21 7.41 -4.06 1.62
C THR A 21 6.40 -4.66 0.66
N TYR A 22 5.11 -4.35 0.83
CA TYR A 22 4.02 -4.95 0.06
C TYR A 22 3.03 -3.89 -0.40
N LYS A 23 2.30 -4.19 -1.47
CA LYS A 23 1.19 -3.38 -1.97
C LYS A 23 -0.06 -4.26 -2.07
N ILE A 24 -1.22 -3.64 -1.89
CA ILE A 24 -2.50 -4.28 -2.15
C ILE A 24 -2.95 -3.90 -3.56
N ALA A 25 -3.33 -4.88 -4.36
CA ALA A 25 -3.89 -4.68 -5.68
C ALA A 25 -5.41 -4.56 -5.64
N LYS A 26 -5.98 -3.59 -6.38
CA LYS A 26 -7.40 -3.51 -6.73
C LYS A 26 -7.57 -4.05 -8.14
N LEU A 27 -8.35 -5.11 -8.28
CA LEU A 27 -8.55 -5.79 -9.56
C LEU A 27 -9.53 -5.01 -10.44
N LYS A 28 -9.07 -4.60 -11.62
CA LYS A 28 -9.88 -4.02 -12.69
C LYS A 28 -10.26 -5.12 -13.68
N TYR A 29 -11.55 -5.23 -13.96
CA TYR A 29 -12.11 -6.21 -14.91
C TYR A 29 -13.13 -5.52 -15.85
N SER A 30 -13.35 -6.13 -17.03
CA SER A 30 -14.10 -5.53 -18.14
C SER A 30 -15.62 -5.70 -18.08
N GLY A 31 -16.16 -6.25 -16.99
CA GLY A 31 -17.56 -6.66 -16.86
C GLY A 31 -18.56 -5.54 -16.55
N GLY A 32 -18.18 -4.26 -16.70
CA GLY A 32 -19.06 -3.12 -16.40
C GLY A 32 -19.37 -2.88 -14.91
N GLY A 33 -19.06 -3.85 -14.04
CA GLY A 33 -19.25 -3.72 -12.60
C GLY A 33 -18.38 -2.62 -11.99
N ASP A 34 -18.87 -2.04 -10.89
CA ASP A 34 -18.23 -0.93 -10.17
C ASP A 34 -16.97 -1.38 -9.39
N TRP A 35 -15.96 -1.88 -10.11
CA TRP A 35 -14.64 -2.22 -9.55
C TRP A 35 -13.95 -1.00 -8.91
N TYR A 36 -14.38 0.21 -9.27
CA TYR A 36 -13.92 1.49 -8.75
C TYR A 36 -14.73 2.02 -7.54
N ALA A 37 -15.70 1.24 -7.04
CA ALA A 37 -16.48 1.58 -5.85
C ALA A 37 -15.61 1.65 -4.58
N ASN A 38 -16.20 2.18 -3.49
CA ASN A 38 -15.64 2.14 -2.14
C ASN A 38 -14.20 2.65 -2.03
N ARG A 39 -13.94 3.86 -2.55
CA ARG A 39 -12.60 4.46 -2.65
C ARG A 39 -11.80 4.50 -1.34
N THR A 40 -12.48 4.55 -0.19
CA THR A 40 -11.82 4.59 1.13
C THR A 40 -11.59 3.22 1.76
N ALA A 41 -12.20 2.15 1.24
CA ALA A 41 -12.15 0.83 1.88
C ALA A 41 -10.72 0.27 1.95
N LEU A 42 -9.96 0.33 0.85
CA LEU A 42 -8.58 -0.17 0.82
C LEU A 42 -7.61 0.70 1.63
N PRO A 43 -7.61 2.06 1.51
CA PRO A 43 -6.80 2.90 2.39
C PRO A 43 -7.08 2.66 3.88
N ASN A 44 -8.35 2.48 4.26
CA ASN A 44 -8.74 2.18 5.64
C ASN A 44 -8.24 0.80 6.10
N LEU A 45 -8.38 -0.22 5.24
CA LEU A 45 -7.88 -1.57 5.53
C LEU A 45 -6.36 -1.59 5.67
N ILE A 46 -5.64 -0.91 4.78
CA ILE A 46 -4.18 -0.74 4.82
C ILE A 46 -3.76 -0.10 6.15
N ALA A 47 -4.38 1.04 6.50
CA ALA A 47 -4.08 1.74 7.73
C ALA A 47 -4.37 0.86 8.96
N PHE A 48 -5.50 0.14 8.96
CA PHE A 48 -5.86 -0.78 10.02
C PHE A 48 -4.84 -1.92 10.18
N CYS A 49 -4.43 -2.57 9.08
CA CYS A 49 -3.45 -3.64 9.11
C CYS A 49 -2.08 -3.15 9.59
N ASN A 50 -1.61 -2.01 9.08
CA ASN A 50 -0.33 -1.45 9.49
C ASN A 50 -0.32 -1.09 10.99
N ALA A 51 -1.45 -0.57 11.52
CA ALA A 51 -1.57 -0.23 12.92
C ALA A 51 -1.72 -1.45 13.85
N ASN A 52 -2.54 -2.43 13.48
CA ASN A 52 -2.94 -3.52 14.39
C ASN A 52 -2.14 -4.81 14.18
N LEU A 53 -1.75 -5.10 12.94
CA LEU A 53 -0.99 -6.30 12.58
C LEU A 53 0.51 -6.01 12.40
N LYS A 54 0.92 -4.75 12.55
CA LYS A 54 2.29 -4.29 12.31
C LYS A 54 2.81 -4.67 10.92
N THR A 55 1.91 -4.69 9.93
CA THR A 55 2.29 -4.83 8.52
C THR A 55 2.97 -3.55 8.02
N ASN A 56 3.57 -3.62 6.83
CA ASN A 56 4.24 -2.50 6.17
C ASN A 56 3.73 -2.34 4.72
N PHE A 57 2.40 -2.31 4.57
CA PHE A 57 1.77 -2.06 3.28
C PHE A 57 1.97 -0.61 2.85
N SER A 58 2.13 -0.40 1.55
CA SER A 58 2.00 0.93 0.93
C SER A 58 0.67 1.55 1.31
N ALA A 59 0.67 2.86 1.60
CA ALA A 59 -0.53 3.60 2.04
C ALA A 59 -1.63 3.66 0.96
N GLN A 60 -1.29 3.42 -0.30
CA GLN A 60 -2.19 3.38 -1.44
C GLN A 60 -2.15 2.02 -2.10
N GLU A 61 -3.33 1.56 -2.53
CA GLU A 61 -3.48 0.43 -3.44
C GLU A 61 -2.96 0.74 -4.84
N GLU A 62 -2.66 -0.31 -5.60
CA GLU A 62 -2.41 -0.22 -7.05
C GLU A 62 -3.53 -0.88 -7.84
N ILE A 63 -3.79 -0.40 -9.05
CA ILE A 63 -4.78 -1.02 -9.93
C ILE A 63 -4.04 -2.05 -10.78
N VAL A 64 -4.60 -3.27 -10.84
CA VAL A 64 -4.08 -4.33 -11.71
C VAL A 64 -5.20 -4.92 -12.57
N GLU A 65 -4.89 -5.24 -13.81
CA GLU A 65 -5.84 -5.86 -14.74
C GLU A 65 -5.74 -7.38 -14.69
N VAL A 66 -6.86 -8.08 -14.93
CA VAL A 66 -6.96 -9.56 -14.86
C VAL A 66 -5.89 -10.28 -15.70
N GLY A 67 -5.58 -9.75 -16.89
CA GLY A 67 -4.58 -10.34 -17.79
C GLY A 67 -3.15 -9.87 -17.56
N SER A 68 -2.89 -9.04 -16.55
CA SER A 68 -1.56 -8.49 -16.32
C SER A 68 -0.63 -9.53 -15.69
N ALA A 69 0.59 -9.64 -16.19
CA ALA A 69 1.64 -10.43 -15.55
C ALA A 69 1.98 -9.89 -14.14
N THR A 70 1.81 -8.59 -13.91
CA THR A 70 2.07 -7.98 -12.59
C THR A 70 1.04 -8.38 -11.54
N LEU A 71 -0.06 -9.05 -11.91
CA LEU A 71 -1.03 -9.59 -10.95
C LEU A 71 -0.35 -10.49 -9.91
N PHE A 72 0.71 -11.19 -10.30
CA PHE A 72 1.47 -12.09 -9.44
C PHE A 72 2.49 -11.38 -8.52
N ASP A 73 2.69 -10.06 -8.69
CA ASP A 73 3.56 -9.26 -7.81
C ASP A 73 2.87 -8.90 -6.49
N TYR A 74 1.54 -9.08 -6.41
CA TYR A 74 0.74 -8.67 -5.26
C TYR A 74 0.39 -9.87 -4.37
N PRO A 75 0.79 -9.86 -3.09
CA PRO A 75 0.42 -10.93 -2.15
C PRO A 75 -1.07 -10.90 -1.78
N PHE A 76 -1.78 -9.83 -2.14
CA PHE A 76 -3.21 -9.67 -1.87
C PHE A 76 -3.87 -8.85 -2.98
N VAL A 77 -4.92 -9.42 -3.59
CA VAL A 77 -5.72 -8.81 -4.65
C VAL A 77 -7.16 -8.66 -4.14
N TYR A 78 -7.66 -7.43 -4.15
CA TYR A 78 -9.01 -7.06 -3.77
C TYR A 78 -9.89 -6.90 -5.01
N MET A 79 -11.01 -7.62 -5.04
CA MET A 79 -12.02 -7.52 -6.09
C MET A 79 -13.34 -7.08 -5.47
N THR A 80 -13.99 -6.09 -6.09
CA THR A 80 -15.31 -5.58 -5.71
C THR A 80 -16.15 -5.37 -6.96
N GLY A 81 -17.47 -5.30 -6.81
CA GLY A 81 -18.37 -5.03 -7.92
C GLY A 81 -19.83 -5.07 -7.50
N HIS A 82 -20.68 -4.45 -8.32
CA HIS A 82 -22.10 -4.72 -8.37
C HIS A 82 -22.36 -5.51 -9.65
N GLY A 83 -23.16 -6.59 -9.52
CA GLY A 83 -23.59 -7.41 -10.66
C GLY A 83 -24.79 -6.82 -11.37
#